data_AF-A0A173SAY4-F1
#
_entry.id   AF-A0A173SAY4-F1
#
_cell.length_a   1.000
_cell.length_b   1.000
_cell.length_c   1.000
_cell.angle_alpha   90.00
_cell.angle_beta   90.00
_cell.angle_gamma   90.00
#
_symmetry.space_group_name_H-M   'P 1'
#
loop_
_entity.id
_entity.type
_entity.pdbx_description
1 polymer ?
#
loop_
_entity_poly.entity_id
_entity_poly.type
_entity_poly.pdbx_seq_one_letter_code
_entity_poly.pdbx_strand_id
1 'polypeptide(L)'
;MIAKMDNLKSAIDKMNSGVYDFTDDGKCTQCGACCSNYLPMTQKEIATIHRFVKKHDIKEFKHLFPVSNDTFDMTCPFMDDSKQKEKCRIYSVRPEICKQFICSKERKPFNGHWQQYSVVDMRGEFFGK
;
A
#
# COMPACT_ATOMS: atom_id res chain seq x y z
N MET A 1 0.00 -10.81 17.98
CA MET A 1 -1.08 -11.69 17.48
C MET A 1 -0.42 -12.68 16.53
N ILE A 2 -0.53 -13.97 16.85
CA ILE A 2 -0.02 -15.07 16.04
C ILE A 2 -0.88 -15.08 14.77
N ALA A 3 -0.27 -15.03 13.59
CA ALA A 3 -1.00 -15.19 12.33
C ALA A 3 -1.81 -16.49 12.43
N LYS A 4 -3.15 -16.41 12.36
CA LYS A 4 -3.99 -17.61 12.22
C LYS A 4 -3.56 -18.24 10.90
N MET A 5 -2.79 -19.32 10.96
CA MET A 5 -2.56 -20.15 9.79
C MET A 5 -3.92 -20.74 9.42
N ASP A 6 -4.49 -20.26 8.32
CA ASP A 6 -5.62 -20.91 7.69
C ASP A 6 -5.25 -22.37 7.45
N ASN A 7 -6.15 -23.30 7.80
CA ASN A 7 -5.90 -24.70 7.51
C ASN A 7 -5.75 -24.88 5.99
N LEU A 8 -4.96 -25.86 5.58
CA LEU A 8 -4.62 -26.11 4.18
C LEU A 8 -5.85 -26.20 3.26
N LYS A 9 -6.96 -26.75 3.79
CA LYS A 9 -8.23 -26.86 3.08
C LYS A 9 -8.83 -25.48 2.76
N SER A 10 -8.88 -24.57 3.73
CA SER A 10 -9.34 -23.19 3.56
C SER A 10 -8.49 -22.43 2.53
N ALA A 11 -7.17 -22.62 2.55
CA ALA A 11 -6.28 -22.02 1.56
C ALA A 11 -6.55 -22.55 0.14
N ILE A 12 -6.74 -23.87 -0.02
CA ILE A 12 -7.08 -24.52 -1.30
C ILE A 12 -8.44 -24.05 -1.83
N ASP A 13 -9.44 -23.95 -0.96
CA ASP A 13 -10.78 -23.49 -1.34
C ASP A 13 -10.75 -22.03 -1.82
N LYS A 14 -9.98 -21.16 -1.15
CA LYS A 14 -9.76 -19.76 -1.60
C LYS A 14 -9.06 -19.70 -2.96
N MET A 15 -8.00 -20.50 -3.17
CA MET A 15 -7.31 -20.58 -4.47
C MET A 15 -8.25 -21.05 -5.59
N ASN A 16 -9.05 -22.09 -5.35
CA ASN A 16 -10.00 -22.64 -6.33
C ASN A 16 -11.14 -21.68 -6.66
N SER A 17 -11.55 -20.85 -5.69
CA SER A 17 -12.61 -19.85 -5.91
C SER A 17 -12.15 -18.62 -6.71
N GLY A 18 -10.84 -18.44 -6.93
CA GLY A 18 -10.26 -17.25 -7.58
C GLY A 18 -10.43 -15.96 -6.77
N VAL A 19 -10.91 -16.07 -5.52
CA VAL A 19 -11.23 -14.96 -4.64
C VAL A 19 -10.10 -14.79 -3.63
N TYR A 20 -9.25 -13.80 -3.89
CA TYR A 20 -8.18 -13.40 -2.99
C TYR A 20 -8.64 -12.18 -2.19
N ASP A 21 -9.22 -12.42 -1.02
CA ASP A 21 -9.45 -11.39 -0.01
C ASP A 21 -8.27 -11.36 0.96
N PHE A 22 -7.43 -10.32 0.85
CA PHE A 22 -6.33 -10.06 1.77
C PHE A 22 -6.71 -8.99 2.79
N THR A 23 -8.00 -8.80 3.08
CA THR A 23 -8.47 -7.94 4.18
C THR A 23 -8.75 -8.75 5.44
N ASP A 24 -8.70 -8.07 6.57
CA ASP A 24 -9.18 -8.58 7.86
C ASP A 24 -10.37 -7.72 8.26
N ASP A 25 -11.58 -8.30 8.18
CA ASP A 25 -12.87 -7.60 8.34
C ASP A 25 -12.98 -6.30 7.50
N GLY A 26 -12.61 -6.38 6.22
CA GLY A 26 -12.65 -5.24 5.30
C GLY A 26 -11.58 -4.17 5.56
N LYS A 27 -10.59 -4.46 6.42
CA LYS A 27 -9.44 -3.58 6.67
C LYS A 27 -8.18 -4.10 5.98
N CYS A 28 -7.37 -3.17 5.50
CA CYS A 28 -6.06 -3.48 4.92
C CYS A 28 -5.17 -4.21 5.94
N THR A 29 -4.75 -5.44 5.61
CA THR A 29 -3.78 -6.25 6.38
C THR A 29 -2.33 -5.83 6.17
N GLN A 30 -2.08 -4.85 5.29
CA GLN A 30 -0.75 -4.42 4.87
C GLN A 30 0.01 -5.55 4.16
N CYS A 31 -0.66 -6.27 3.26
CA CYS A 31 -0.05 -7.34 2.46
C CYS A 31 0.89 -6.83 1.35
N GLY A 32 0.80 -5.56 0.96
CA GLY A 32 1.64 -4.96 -0.09
C GLY A 32 1.11 -5.10 -1.52
N ALA A 33 0.15 -6.00 -1.78
CA ALA A 33 -0.28 -6.32 -3.15
C ALA A 33 -0.93 -5.14 -3.92
N CYS A 34 -1.49 -4.14 -3.23
CA CYS A 34 -2.03 -2.92 -3.84
C CYS A 34 -1.13 -1.67 -3.63
N CYS A 35 0.05 -1.83 -3.04
CA CYS A 35 0.95 -0.72 -2.70
C CYS A 35 1.81 -0.31 -3.90
N SER A 36 1.38 0.70 -4.65
CA SER A 36 2.03 1.20 -5.88
C SER A 36 2.88 2.46 -5.63
N ASN A 37 3.92 2.64 -6.45
CA ASN A 37 4.69 3.88 -6.54
C ASN A 37 3.92 5.03 -7.20
N TYR A 38 2.89 4.75 -8.00
CA TYR A 38 2.06 5.79 -8.62
C TYR A 38 0.66 5.76 -8.05
N LEU A 39 0.24 6.85 -7.41
CA LEU A 39 -1.07 6.95 -6.75
C LEU A 39 -1.78 8.27 -7.08
N PRO A 40 -3.10 8.24 -7.36
CA PRO A 40 -3.90 9.46 -7.47
C PRO A 40 -4.08 10.09 -6.09
N MET A 41 -3.70 11.36 -5.95
CA MET A 41 -3.75 12.10 -4.70
C MET A 41 -4.16 13.55 -4.92
N THR A 42 -4.78 14.14 -3.90
CA THR A 42 -5.01 15.59 -3.83
C THR A 42 -3.79 16.31 -3.26
N GLN A 43 -3.63 17.60 -3.58
CA GLN A 43 -2.58 18.44 -2.99
C GLN A 43 -2.63 18.46 -1.45
N LYS A 44 -3.83 18.34 -0.86
CA LYS A 44 -4.02 18.29 0.60
C LYS A 44 -3.44 17.02 1.20
N GLU A 45 -3.61 15.89 0.55
CA GLU A 45 -3.04 14.61 0.99
C GLU A 45 -1.52 14.62 0.86
N ILE A 46 -0.99 15.11 -0.27
CA ILE A 46 0.45 15.27 -0.50
C ILE A 46 1.07 16.12 0.63
N ALA A 47 0.51 17.30 0.91
CA ALA A 47 0.99 18.16 1.99
C ALA A 47 0.90 17.50 3.38
N THR A 48 -0.11 16.65 3.60
CA THR A 48 -0.27 15.92 4.87
C THR A 48 0.79 14.85 5.03
N ILE A 49 1.10 14.10 3.98
CA ILE A 49 2.16 13.08 3.99
C ILE A 49 3.52 13.75 4.16
N HIS A 50 3.82 14.84 3.45
CA HIS A 50 5.07 15.60 3.65
C HIS A 50 5.31 15.98 5.11
N ARG A 51 4.29 16.55 5.77
CA ARG A 51 4.38 16.89 7.20
C ARG A 51 4.62 15.66 8.07
N PHE A 52 3.97 14.54 7.76
CA PHE A 52 4.11 13.31 8.51
C PHE A 52 5.50 12.68 8.33
N VAL A 53 5.99 12.58 7.10
CA VAL A 53 7.34 12.09 6.76
C VAL A 53 8.40 12.89 7.48
N LYS A 54 8.33 14.22 7.42
CA LYS A 54 9.28 15.11 8.11
C LYS A 54 9.20 14.96 9.63
N LYS A 55 8.00 14.91 10.20
CA LYS A 55 7.79 14.82 11.66
C LYS A 55 8.30 13.51 12.24
N HIS A 56 8.17 12.41 11.50
CA HIS A 56 8.48 11.06 11.97
C HIS A 56 9.80 10.51 11.41
N ASP A 57 10.59 11.35 10.72
CA ASP A 57 11.84 10.98 10.02
C ASP A 57 11.72 9.70 9.18
N ILE A 58 10.62 9.59 8.44
CA ILE A 58 10.37 8.41 7.61
C ILE A 58 11.36 8.40 6.46
N LYS A 59 12.03 7.26 6.26
CA LYS A 59 12.90 7.00 5.11
C LYS A 59 12.18 6.19 4.05
N GLU A 60 12.69 6.24 2.84
CA GLU A 60 12.33 5.36 1.74
C GLU A 60 12.59 3.89 2.12
N PHE A 61 11.78 2.97 1.60
CA PHE A 61 12.10 1.56 1.55
C PHE A 61 12.25 1.11 0.09
N LYS A 62 13.30 0.33 -0.19
CA LYS A 62 13.66 -0.17 -1.52
C LYS A 62 13.43 -1.68 -1.53
N HIS A 63 12.61 -2.15 -2.47
CA HIS A 63 12.18 -3.56 -2.52
C HIS A 63 13.05 -4.40 -3.46
N LEU A 64 13.85 -3.75 -4.30
CA LEU A 64 14.78 -4.43 -5.19
C LEU A 64 15.97 -4.98 -4.39
N PHE A 65 16.16 -6.30 -4.47
CA PHE A 65 17.35 -6.94 -3.96
C PHE A 65 18.59 -6.48 -4.75
N PRO A 66 19.78 -6.38 -4.13
CA PRO A 66 21.00 -5.90 -4.78
C PRO A 66 21.51 -6.76 -5.96
N VAL A 67 20.78 -7.82 -6.35
CA VAL A 67 21.12 -8.75 -7.44
C VAL A 67 20.20 -8.61 -8.67
N SER A 68 19.15 -7.79 -8.63
CA SER A 68 18.29 -7.58 -9.81
C SER A 68 18.88 -6.50 -10.72
N ASN A 69 19.07 -6.83 -12.01
CA ASN A 69 19.36 -5.85 -13.06
C ASN A 69 18.14 -4.95 -13.37
N ASP A 70 16.98 -5.25 -12.80
CA ASP A 70 15.79 -4.41 -12.90
C ASP A 70 15.98 -3.13 -12.10
N THR A 71 15.87 -2.00 -12.80
CA THR A 71 16.11 -0.66 -12.27
C THR A 71 14.85 0.02 -11.72
N PHE A 72 13.69 -0.64 -11.76
CA PHE A 72 12.40 0.01 -11.52
C PHE A 72 11.61 -0.63 -10.36
N ASP A 73 11.75 -0.07 -9.16
CA ASP A 73 10.92 -0.42 -8.00
C ASP A 73 9.55 0.28 -8.08
N MET A 74 8.56 -0.43 -8.62
CA MET A 74 7.17 0.04 -8.74
C MET A 74 6.35 -0.10 -7.45
N THR A 75 6.93 -0.65 -6.39
CA THR A 75 6.27 -0.79 -5.09
C THR A 75 6.29 0.54 -4.35
N CYS A 76 5.24 0.83 -3.58
CA CYS A 76 5.16 2.05 -2.79
C CYS A 76 6.39 2.20 -1.87
N PRO A 77 7.11 3.33 -1.86
CA PRO A 77 8.32 3.53 -1.03
C PRO A 77 8.05 3.52 0.49
N PHE A 78 6.78 3.58 0.89
CA PHE A 78 6.36 3.50 2.29
C PHE A 78 5.99 2.08 2.75
N MET A 79 5.94 1.12 1.83
CA MET A 79 5.72 -0.29 2.16
C MET A 79 7.06 -0.89 2.63
N ASP A 80 7.07 -1.44 3.84
CA ASP A 80 8.24 -2.05 4.46
C ASP A 80 7.94 -3.53 4.67
N ASP A 81 8.13 -4.30 3.60
CA ASP A 81 7.81 -5.73 3.59
C ASP A 81 8.78 -6.59 4.41
N SER A 82 9.92 -6.01 4.83
CA SER A 82 10.84 -6.62 5.80
C SER A 82 10.22 -6.84 7.18
N LYS A 83 9.16 -6.10 7.51
CA LYS A 83 8.45 -6.22 8.78
C LYS A 83 7.32 -7.24 8.72
N GLN A 84 7.05 -7.89 9.85
CA GLN A 84 5.90 -8.79 9.98
C GLN A 84 4.57 -8.06 10.26
N LYS A 85 4.64 -6.86 10.84
CA LYS A 85 3.48 -5.99 11.13
C LYS A 85 3.88 -4.53 10.91
N GLU A 86 2.89 -3.65 10.80
CA GLU A 86 3.14 -2.19 10.67
C GLU A 86 4.05 -1.87 9.47
N LYS A 87 3.80 -2.57 8.36
CA LYS A 87 4.58 -2.50 7.12
C LYS A 87 4.42 -1.16 6.41
N CYS A 88 3.22 -0.58 6.41
CA CYS A 88 3.00 0.74 5.81
C CYS A 88 3.45 1.86 6.75
N ARG A 89 4.56 2.51 6.43
CA ARG A 89 5.18 3.57 7.24
C ARG A 89 4.29 4.82 7.42
N ILE A 90 3.28 4.98 6.58
CA ILE A 90 2.33 6.12 6.61
C ILE A 90 0.87 5.68 6.86
N TYR A 91 0.65 4.52 7.48
CA TYR A 91 -0.69 3.90 7.58
C TYR A 91 -1.79 4.85 8.10
N SER A 92 -1.46 5.71 9.06
CA SER A 92 -2.39 6.67 9.69
C SER A 92 -2.77 7.85 8.80
N VAL A 93 -1.92 8.21 7.83
CA VAL A 93 -2.11 9.34 6.92
C VAL A 93 -2.21 8.89 5.45
N ARG A 94 -2.62 7.63 5.25
CA ARG A 94 -2.81 7.05 3.91
C ARG A 94 -3.71 7.95 3.05
N PRO A 95 -3.40 8.12 1.77
CA PRO A 95 -4.32 8.79 0.87
C PRO A 95 -5.60 7.98 0.72
N GLU A 96 -6.65 8.66 0.29
CA GLU A 96 -7.99 8.12 0.16
C GLU A 96 -8.03 6.93 -0.79
N ILE A 97 -7.25 6.97 -1.87
CA ILE A 97 -7.09 5.82 -2.76
C ILE A 97 -6.59 4.57 -2.01
N CYS A 98 -5.65 4.69 -1.07
CA CYS A 98 -5.16 3.55 -0.29
C CYS A 98 -6.13 3.07 0.80
N LYS A 99 -7.14 3.88 1.16
CA LYS A 99 -8.21 3.48 2.09
C LYS A 99 -9.32 2.75 1.36
N GLN A 100 -9.66 3.19 0.16
CA GLN A 100 -10.73 2.62 -0.66
C GLN A 100 -10.25 1.42 -1.47
N PHE A 101 -9.09 1.54 -2.12
CA PHE A 101 -8.49 0.50 -2.95
C PHE A 101 -7.62 -0.43 -2.11
N ILE A 102 -8.30 -1.31 -1.37
CA ILE A 102 -7.69 -2.40 -0.61
C ILE A 102 -7.92 -3.73 -1.34
N CYS A 103 -7.11 -4.74 -1.02
CA CYS A 103 -7.18 -6.09 -1.58
C CYS A 103 -8.41 -6.89 -1.09
N SER A 104 -9.59 -6.30 -1.15
CA SER A 104 -10.88 -6.93 -0.87
C SER A 104 -11.36 -7.72 -2.09
N LYS A 105 -12.14 -8.77 -1.84
CA LYS A 105 -12.93 -9.44 -2.88
C LYS A 105 -13.85 -8.46 -3.62
N GLU A 106 -14.51 -7.59 -2.85
CA GLU A 106 -15.46 -6.63 -3.38
C GLU A 106 -14.74 -5.33 -3.74
N ARG A 107 -14.52 -5.12 -5.03
CA ARG A 107 -13.93 -3.88 -5.53
C ARG A 107 -15.02 -2.83 -5.70
N LYS A 108 -14.96 -1.79 -4.88
CA LYS A 108 -15.82 -0.60 -5.04
C LYS A 108 -15.17 0.37 -6.03
N PRO A 109 -15.95 1.07 -6.87
CA PRO A 109 -15.39 2.15 -7.69
C PRO A 109 -14.79 3.21 -6.77
N PHE A 110 -13.70 3.83 -7.22
CA PHE A 110 -13.08 4.92 -6.48
C PHE A 110 -14.06 6.11 -6.42
N ASN A 111 -14.46 6.48 -5.21
CA ASN A 111 -15.39 7.59 -4.99
C ASN A 111 -14.60 8.91 -4.91
N GLY A 112 -14.16 9.40 -6.08
CA GLY A 112 -13.38 10.62 -6.23
C GLY A 112 -14.19 11.84 -6.68
N HIS A 113 -15.53 11.75 -6.74
CA HIS A 113 -16.43 12.60 -7.54
C HIS A 113 -16.46 14.11 -7.22
N TRP A 114 -15.59 14.63 -6.35
CA TRP A 114 -15.64 16.02 -5.87
C TRP A 114 -14.27 16.70 -5.75
N GLN A 115 -13.16 16.03 -6.08
CA GLN A 115 -11.81 16.57 -5.89
C GLN A 115 -10.93 16.27 -7.10
N GLN A 116 -10.06 17.23 -7.44
CA GLN A 116 -9.06 17.03 -8.49
C GLN A 116 -7.87 16.24 -7.92
N TYR A 117 -7.59 15.10 -8.53
CA TYR A 117 -6.45 14.24 -8.20
C TYR A 117 -5.38 14.37 -9.29
N SER A 118 -4.11 14.36 -8.89
CA SER A 118 -2.97 14.16 -9.78
C SER A 118 -2.37 12.78 -9.51
N VAL A 119 -1.82 12.15 -10.56
CA VAL A 119 -1.03 10.93 -10.39
C VAL A 119 0.34 11.35 -9.86
N VAL A 120 0.69 10.88 -8.68
CA VAL A 120 1.93 11.23 -7.97
C VAL A 120 2.89 10.05 -8.02
N ASP A 121 4.14 10.31 -8.43
CA ASP A 121 5.28 9.42 -8.18
C ASP A 121 5.66 9.53 -6.70
N MET A 122 5.27 8.54 -5.90
CA MET A 122 5.45 8.55 -4.45
C MET A 122 6.92 8.65 -4.05
N ARG A 123 7.81 7.96 -4.78
CA ARG A 123 9.25 7.98 -4.47
C ARG A 123 9.86 9.32 -4.84
N GLY A 124 9.61 9.78 -6.06
CA GLY A 124 10.08 11.09 -6.53
C GLY A 124 9.57 12.25 -5.69
N GLU A 125 8.29 12.24 -5.31
CA GLU A 125 7.65 13.33 -4.55
C GLU A 125 8.16 13.41 -3.10
N PHE A 126 8.24 12.29 -2.38
CA PHE A 126 8.49 12.31 -0.93
C PHE A 126 9.95 12.10 -0.54
N PHE A 127 10.79 11.53 -1.40
CA PHE A 127 12.17 11.19 -1.09
C PHE A 127 13.19 11.79 -2.06
N GLY A 128 12.72 12.43 -3.14
CA GLY A 128 13.58 12.94 -4.19
C GLY A 128 14.04 11.84 -5.15
N LYS A 129 14.86 12.24 -6.12
CA LYS A 129 15.58 11.33 -7.02
C LYS A 129 17.00 11.12 -6.52
#